data_AF-A0A3L8GIB3-F1
#
_entry.id   AF-A0A3L8GIB3-F1
#
_cell.length_a   1.000
_cell.length_b   1.000
_cell.length_c   1.000
_cell.angle_alpha   90.00
_cell.angle_beta   90.00
_cell.angle_gamma   90.00
#
_symmetry.space_group_name_H-M   'P 1'
#
loop_
_entity.id
_entity.type
_entity.pdbx_description
1 polymer ?
#
loop_
_entity_poly.entity_id
_entity_poly.type
_entity_poly.pdbx_seq_one_letter_code
_entity_poly.pdbx_strand_id
1 'polypeptide(L)'
;MNILVVGGSGFLGRHLIEELLKKGHRVSYLSRHPGDGALFASDKLSYIKGDLLKEDEIVLEDDWFDLLINCVGAIKPSELNKLNIVALKACISLCQSYSIPKMVFISANAGYPAYLKSKRKAEDLIQTSGLRYLIVRPGLLYGGNRKASRIQANCLQLLDPLPFIHHFTSMIYPLKVSDVAITISDTITRFPEQKLLTLEDLRGKTSA
;
A
#
# COMPACT_ATOMS: atom_id res chain seq x y z
N MET A 1 3.32 16.92 5.89
CA MET A 1 2.66 16.59 4.62
C MET A 1 1.18 16.41 4.88
N ASN A 2 0.34 16.75 3.90
CA ASN A 2 -1.04 16.31 3.81
C ASN A 2 -1.14 15.08 2.90
N ILE A 3 -1.62 13.97 3.43
CA ILE A 3 -1.50 12.64 2.80
C ILE A 3 -2.88 12.00 2.67
N LEU A 4 -3.22 11.61 1.44
CA LEU A 4 -4.42 10.84 1.13
C LEU A 4 -4.09 9.33 1.09
N VAL A 5 -4.66 8.55 2.00
CA VAL A 5 -4.51 7.08 2.03
C VAL A 5 -5.74 6.42 1.42
N VAL A 6 -5.59 5.93 0.19
CA VAL A 6 -6.66 5.23 -0.53
C VAL A 6 -6.68 3.75 -0.14
N GLY A 7 -7.83 3.25 0.30
CA GLY A 7 -7.94 1.94 0.93
C GLY A 7 -7.49 1.95 2.41
N GLY A 8 -7.57 3.10 3.07
CA GLY A 8 -7.10 3.32 4.44
C GLY A 8 -7.76 2.45 5.51
N SER A 9 -9.03 2.08 5.35
CA SER A 9 -9.73 1.15 6.26
C SER A 9 -9.22 -0.30 6.20
N GLY A 10 -8.44 -0.63 5.16
CA GLY A 10 -7.95 -1.97 4.87
C GLY A 10 -6.81 -2.45 5.77
N PHE A 11 -6.16 -3.54 5.34
CA PHE A 11 -5.13 -4.23 6.12
C PHE A 11 -3.85 -3.41 6.31
N LEU A 12 -3.19 -3.01 5.22
CA LEU A 12 -1.99 -2.17 5.28
C LEU A 12 -2.33 -0.70 5.55
N GLY A 13 -3.45 -0.22 4.99
CA GLY A 13 -3.88 1.17 5.11
C GLY A 13 -3.99 1.67 6.56
N ARG A 14 -4.57 0.88 7.47
CA ARG A 14 -4.71 1.28 8.88
C ARG A 14 -3.37 1.44 9.58
N HIS A 15 -2.40 0.55 9.30
CA HIS A 15 -1.06 0.64 9.88
C HIS A 15 -0.31 1.84 9.31
N LEU A 16 -0.48 2.15 8.02
CA LEU A 16 0.06 3.38 7.44
C LEU A 16 -0.54 4.62 8.10
N ILE A 17 -1.87 4.70 8.21
CA ILE A 17 -2.54 5.85 8.86
C ILE A 17 -2.00 6.05 10.28
N GLU A 18 -1.93 4.97 11.07
CA GLU A 18 -1.40 5.02 12.43
C GLU A 18 0.03 5.60 12.48
N GLU A 19 0.93 5.10 11.63
CA GLU A 19 2.33 5.58 11.57
C GLU A 19 2.45 7.01 11.04
N LEU A 20 1.65 7.39 10.05
CA LEU A 20 1.65 8.75 9.51
C LEU A 20 1.13 9.78 10.52
N LEU A 21 0.09 9.45 11.28
CA LEU A 21 -0.43 10.29 12.36
C LEU A 21 0.60 10.42 13.50
N LYS A 22 1.27 9.33 13.89
CA LYS A 22 2.36 9.36 14.89
C LYS A 22 3.49 10.32 14.50
N LYS A 23 3.77 10.45 13.19
CA LYS A 23 4.78 11.39 12.66
C LYS A 23 4.26 12.81 12.43
N GLY A 24 3.04 13.11 12.89
CA GLY A 24 2.46 14.46 12.83
C GLY A 24 2.03 14.89 11.43
N HIS A 25 1.77 13.95 10.52
CA HIS A 25 1.18 14.28 9.22
C HIS A 25 -0.32 14.55 9.32
N ARG A 26 -0.84 15.36 8.40
CA ARG A 26 -2.29 15.46 8.17
C ARG A 26 -2.68 14.28 7.28
N VAL A 27 -3.67 13.51 7.72
CA VAL A 27 -4.05 12.27 7.04
C VAL A 27 -5.55 12.27 6.78
N SER A 28 -5.89 12.06 5.52
CA SER A 28 -7.26 11.77 5.08
C SER A 28 -7.26 10.38 4.46
N TYR A 29 -8.34 9.63 4.60
CA TYR A 29 -8.43 8.31 3.99
C TYR A 29 -9.67 8.16 3.13
N LEU A 30 -9.48 7.56 1.97
CA LEU A 30 -10.57 7.24 1.05
C LEU A 30 -10.95 5.77 1.19
N SER A 31 -12.22 5.49 1.43
CA SER A 31 -12.77 4.13 1.51
C SER A 31 -14.27 4.12 1.20
N ARG A 32 -14.78 2.94 0.82
CA ARG A 32 -16.22 2.73 0.57
C ARG A 32 -17.05 2.79 1.86
N HIS A 33 -16.45 2.34 2.95
CA HIS A 33 -17.03 2.32 4.29
C HIS A 33 -16.03 2.93 5.27
N PRO A 34 -16.50 3.59 6.35
CA PRO A 34 -15.63 4.08 7.39
C PRO A 34 -14.87 2.91 8.04
N GLY A 35 -13.65 3.19 8.50
CA GLY A 35 -12.89 2.24 9.30
C GLY A 35 -13.46 2.09 10.72
N ASP A 36 -12.96 1.09 11.45
CA ASP A 36 -13.45 0.68 12.76
C ASP A 36 -12.41 0.86 13.88
N GLY A 37 -12.89 1.23 15.08
CA GLY A 37 -12.05 1.36 16.28
C GLY A 37 -11.47 2.76 16.51
N ALA A 38 -10.70 2.91 17.59
CA ALA A 38 -10.25 4.21 18.11
C ALA A 38 -9.46 5.06 17.09
N LEU A 39 -8.69 4.41 16.21
CA LEU A 39 -7.95 5.11 15.15
C LEU A 39 -8.88 5.91 14.24
N PHE A 40 -10.01 5.32 13.84
CA PHE A 40 -10.96 5.93 12.91
C PHE A 40 -11.99 6.84 13.59
N ALA A 41 -11.97 6.90 14.93
CA ALA A 41 -12.71 7.87 15.73
C ALA A 41 -11.87 9.13 16.06
N SER A 42 -10.59 9.17 15.66
CA SER A 42 -9.69 10.28 15.89
C SER A 42 -10.13 11.51 15.09
N ASP A 43 -10.20 12.68 15.76
CA ASP A 43 -10.41 14.00 15.14
C ASP A 43 -9.29 14.40 14.17
N LYS A 44 -8.09 13.84 14.35
CA LYS A 44 -6.94 14.02 13.44
C LYS A 44 -7.02 13.28 12.11
N LEU A 45 -8.05 12.47 11.86
CA LEU A 45 -8.19 11.64 10.67
C LEU A 45 -9.50 11.95 9.94
N SER A 46 -9.40 12.48 8.71
CA SER A 46 -10.58 12.76 7.89
C SER A 46 -11.00 11.55 7.05
N TYR A 47 -12.28 11.21 7.08
CA TYR A 47 -12.85 10.15 6.24
C TYR A 47 -13.46 10.73 4.97
N ILE A 48 -13.00 10.25 3.81
CA ILE A 48 -13.57 10.55 2.51
C ILE A 48 -14.27 9.30 1.99
N LYS A 49 -15.60 9.38 1.87
CA LYS A 49 -16.39 8.29 1.29
C LYS A 49 -16.20 8.28 -0.22
N GLY A 50 -15.80 7.13 -0.78
CA GLY A 50 -15.62 7.01 -2.22
C GLY A 50 -15.41 5.57 -2.69
N ASP A 51 -15.79 5.31 -3.95
CA ASP A 51 -15.46 4.09 -4.67
C ASP A 51 -14.61 4.44 -5.89
N LEU A 52 -13.39 3.91 -5.97
CA LEU A 52 -12.49 4.13 -7.10
C LEU A 52 -13.03 3.59 -8.43
N LEU A 53 -14.03 2.72 -8.41
CA LEU A 53 -14.72 2.27 -9.62
C LEU A 53 -15.77 3.29 -10.11
N LYS A 54 -15.98 4.37 -9.36
CA LYS A 54 -16.89 5.48 -9.62
C LYS A 54 -16.17 6.80 -9.30
N GLU A 55 -14.99 6.98 -9.90
CA GLU A 55 -14.09 8.07 -9.52
C GLU A 55 -14.70 9.47 -9.67
N ASP A 56 -15.61 9.65 -10.63
CA ASP A 56 -16.32 10.91 -10.86
C ASP A 56 -17.23 11.32 -9.68
N GLU A 57 -17.59 10.38 -8.80
CA GLU A 57 -18.37 10.64 -7.58
C GLU A 57 -17.47 11.05 -6.40
N ILE A 58 -16.15 11.01 -6.55
CA ILE A 58 -15.20 11.29 -5.47
C ILE A 58 -14.88 12.78 -5.40
N VAL A 59 -15.22 13.39 -4.27
CA VAL A 59 -14.83 14.75 -3.93
C VAL A 59 -13.78 14.70 -2.83
N LEU A 60 -12.63 15.34 -3.04
CA LEU A 60 -11.64 15.53 -1.99
C LEU A 60 -11.90 16.89 -1.33
N GLU A 61 -12.21 16.88 -0.04
CA GLU A 61 -12.61 18.08 0.72
C GLU A 61 -11.43 18.95 1.16
N ASP A 62 -10.22 18.39 1.24
CA ASP A 62 -9.04 19.15 1.62
C ASP A 62 -8.51 19.99 0.45
N ASP A 63 -8.06 21.21 0.78
CA ASP A 63 -7.56 22.20 -0.18
C ASP A 63 -6.32 21.75 -0.98
N TRP A 64 -5.51 20.81 -0.45
CA TRP A 64 -4.33 20.27 -1.14
C TRP A 64 -3.92 18.89 -0.60
N PHE A 65 -3.21 18.10 -1.41
CA PHE A 65 -2.47 16.91 -0.95
C PHE A 65 -1.06 16.89 -1.51
N ASP A 66 -0.09 16.53 -0.67
CA ASP A 66 1.31 16.35 -1.07
C ASP A 66 1.56 14.95 -1.64
N LEU A 67 0.76 13.96 -1.24
CA LEU A 67 0.98 12.55 -1.50
C LEU A 67 -0.31 11.75 -1.47
N LEU A 68 -0.51 10.88 -2.46
CA LEU A 68 -1.51 9.81 -2.45
C LEU A 68 -0.82 8.46 -2.19
N ILE A 69 -1.31 7.67 -1.24
CA ILE A 69 -0.85 6.28 -1.01
C ILE A 69 -1.96 5.31 -1.39
N ASN A 70 -1.75 4.55 -2.46
CA ASN A 70 -2.71 3.55 -2.94
C ASN A 70 -2.45 2.18 -2.30
N CYS A 71 -3.30 1.81 -1.34
CA CYS A 71 -3.31 0.50 -0.69
C CYS A 71 -4.35 -0.46 -1.31
N VAL A 72 -5.08 -0.05 -2.34
CA VAL A 72 -6.09 -0.87 -2.99
C VAL A 72 -5.43 -1.89 -3.92
N GLY A 73 -5.88 -3.14 -3.81
CA GLY A 73 -5.47 -4.19 -4.72
C GLY A 73 -6.14 -5.51 -4.39
N ALA A 74 -6.15 -6.40 -5.37
CA ALA A 74 -6.68 -7.74 -5.25
C ALA A 74 -5.64 -8.79 -5.62
N ILE A 75 -5.77 -9.94 -4.98
CA ILE A 75 -5.04 -11.17 -5.33
C ILE A 75 -5.98 -12.22 -5.94
N LYS A 76 -7.30 -11.98 -6.00
CA LYS A 76 -8.24 -12.91 -6.62
C LYS A 76 -8.23 -12.71 -8.14
N PRO A 77 -8.12 -13.76 -8.97
CA PRO A 77 -8.08 -13.64 -10.43
C PRO A 77 -9.21 -12.80 -11.03
N SER A 78 -10.44 -12.99 -10.55
CA SER A 78 -11.64 -12.28 -11.03
C SER A 78 -11.65 -10.78 -10.74
N GLU A 79 -10.83 -10.32 -9.80
CA GLU A 79 -10.79 -8.92 -9.34
C GLU A 79 -9.54 -8.18 -9.80
N LEU A 80 -8.53 -8.86 -10.36
CA LEU A 80 -7.25 -8.28 -10.72
C LEU A 80 -7.40 -7.05 -11.63
N ASN A 81 -8.19 -7.15 -12.69
CA ASN A 81 -8.36 -6.01 -13.60
C ASN A 81 -9.07 -4.84 -12.91
N LYS A 82 -10.14 -5.11 -12.17
CA LYS A 82 -10.93 -4.08 -11.48
C LYS A 82 -10.09 -3.34 -10.43
N LEU A 83 -9.42 -4.09 -9.54
CA LEU A 83 -8.77 -3.50 -8.38
C LEU A 83 -7.28 -3.17 -8.57
N ASN A 84 -6.56 -3.85 -9.46
CA ASN A 84 -5.15 -3.53 -9.71
C ASN A 84 -4.94 -2.57 -10.91
N ILE A 85 -5.90 -2.48 -11.84
CA ILE A 85 -5.77 -1.63 -13.05
C ILE A 85 -6.79 -0.50 -13.05
N VAL A 86 -8.09 -0.77 -13.00
CA VAL A 86 -9.13 0.27 -13.09
C VAL A 86 -9.05 1.22 -11.90
N ALA A 87 -9.06 0.67 -10.67
CA ALA A 87 -8.92 1.47 -9.46
C ALA A 87 -7.59 2.25 -9.37
N LEU A 88 -6.51 1.72 -9.97
CA LEU A 88 -5.24 2.42 -10.05
C LEU A 88 -5.33 3.64 -10.98
N LYS A 89 -5.93 3.48 -12.16
CA LYS A 89 -6.15 4.59 -13.10
C LYS A 89 -6.96 5.69 -12.44
N ALA A 90 -7.96 5.33 -11.65
CA ALA A 90 -8.71 6.30 -10.86
C ALA A 90 -7.83 7.06 -9.86
N CYS A 91 -6.89 6.40 -9.19
CA CYS A 91 -5.94 7.09 -8.31
C CYS A 91 -5.02 8.06 -9.09
N ILE A 92 -4.58 7.68 -10.30
CA ILE A 92 -3.76 8.56 -11.16
C ILE A 92 -4.57 9.79 -11.59
N SER A 93 -5.81 9.57 -12.03
CA SER A 93 -6.76 10.63 -12.39
C SER A 93 -7.04 11.58 -11.22
N LEU A 94 -7.29 11.05 -10.01
CA LEU A 94 -7.40 11.87 -8.80
C LEU A 94 -6.13 12.70 -8.55
N CYS A 95 -4.94 12.11 -8.72
CA CYS A 95 -3.70 12.88 -8.58
C CYS A 95 -3.60 14.02 -9.59
N GLN A 96 -4.03 13.79 -10.84
CA GLN A 96 -4.00 14.82 -11.89
C GLN A 96 -5.04 15.92 -11.63
N SER A 97 -6.28 15.55 -11.34
CA SER A 97 -7.40 16.48 -11.11
C SER A 97 -7.19 17.37 -9.89
N TYR A 98 -6.60 16.84 -8.82
CA TYR A 98 -6.33 17.57 -7.59
C TYR A 98 -4.87 18.01 -7.44
N SER A 99 -4.10 17.95 -8.53
CA SER A 99 -2.68 18.37 -8.57
C SER A 99 -1.80 17.74 -7.47
N ILE A 100 -2.07 16.48 -7.10
CA ILE A 100 -1.29 15.71 -6.13
C ILE A 100 0.01 15.27 -6.80
N PRO A 101 1.19 15.76 -6.38
CA PRO A 101 2.41 15.65 -7.18
C PRO A 101 3.10 14.29 -7.08
N LYS A 102 2.70 13.44 -6.11
CA LYS A 102 3.39 12.18 -5.81
C LYS A 102 2.42 11.07 -5.42
N MET A 103 2.72 9.85 -5.87
CA MET A 103 1.95 8.65 -5.54
C MET A 103 2.84 7.52 -4.97
N VAL A 104 2.40 6.86 -3.91
CA VAL A 104 2.95 5.58 -3.46
C VAL A 104 2.04 4.45 -3.91
N PHE A 105 2.62 3.41 -4.51
CA PHE A 105 1.88 2.23 -4.95
C PHE A 105 2.41 0.95 -4.34
N ILE A 106 1.49 0.17 -3.78
CA ILE A 106 1.80 -1.14 -3.18
C ILE A 106 1.66 -2.22 -4.25
N SER A 107 2.81 -2.65 -4.77
CA SER A 107 2.97 -3.74 -5.72
C SER A 107 3.16 -5.09 -4.99
N ALA A 108 3.88 -6.04 -5.60
CA ALA A 108 4.24 -7.31 -5.02
C ALA A 108 5.61 -7.78 -5.54
N ASN A 109 6.36 -8.46 -4.67
CA ASN A 109 7.59 -9.15 -5.06
C ASN A 109 7.29 -10.52 -5.68
N ALA A 110 6.36 -11.28 -5.08
CA ALA A 110 6.06 -12.64 -5.47
C ALA A 110 4.55 -12.95 -5.44
N GLY A 111 4.17 -14.01 -6.15
CA GLY A 111 2.79 -14.48 -6.32
C GLY A 111 2.61 -15.22 -7.64
N TYR A 112 1.38 -15.65 -7.94
CA TYR A 112 1.11 -16.38 -9.17
C TYR A 112 1.23 -15.47 -10.42
N PRO A 113 1.54 -16.02 -11.61
CA PRO A 113 1.92 -15.22 -12.78
C PRO A 113 0.93 -14.12 -13.18
N ALA A 114 -0.37 -14.41 -13.20
CA ALA A 114 -1.37 -13.41 -13.57
C ALA A 114 -1.49 -12.26 -12.55
N TYR A 115 -1.30 -12.53 -11.25
CA TYR A 115 -1.25 -11.49 -10.23
C TYR A 115 -0.03 -10.59 -10.41
N LEU A 116 1.16 -11.18 -10.57
CA LEU A 116 2.40 -10.43 -10.82
C LEU A 116 2.32 -9.61 -12.11
N LYS A 117 1.78 -10.19 -13.19
CA LYS A 117 1.55 -9.47 -14.45
C LYS A 117 0.64 -8.26 -14.26
N SER A 118 -0.42 -8.39 -13.45
CA SER A 118 -1.30 -7.25 -13.15
C SER A 118 -0.58 -6.15 -12.35
N LYS A 119 0.29 -6.52 -11.42
CA LYS A 119 1.07 -5.57 -10.61
C LYS A 119 2.17 -4.88 -11.42
N ARG A 120 2.85 -5.57 -12.33
CA ARG A 120 3.83 -4.95 -13.24
C ARG A 120 3.18 -4.01 -14.26
N LYS A 121 2.04 -4.41 -14.84
CA LYS A 121 1.25 -3.50 -15.69
C LYS A 121 0.82 -2.23 -14.94
N ALA A 122 0.49 -2.35 -13.66
CA ALA A 122 0.18 -1.21 -12.81
C ALA A 122 1.40 -0.30 -12.58
N GLU A 123 2.58 -0.87 -12.33
CA GLU A 123 3.83 -0.11 -12.23
C GLU A 123 4.12 0.66 -13.51
N ASP A 124 4.01 0.02 -14.69
CA ASP A 124 4.24 0.68 -15.99
C ASP A 124 3.34 1.92 -16.14
N LEU A 125 2.05 1.80 -15.81
CA LEU A 125 1.09 2.92 -15.87
C LEU A 125 1.50 4.10 -14.99
N ILE A 126 1.99 3.83 -13.77
CA ILE A 126 2.46 4.87 -12.84
C ILE A 126 3.73 5.52 -13.40
N GLN A 127 4.66 4.72 -13.91
CA GLN A 127 5.93 5.22 -14.45
C GLN A 127 5.72 6.12 -15.68
N THR A 128 4.68 5.87 -16.47
CA THR A 128 4.31 6.70 -17.62
C THR A 128 3.32 7.82 -17.30
N SER A 129 2.86 7.96 -16.05
CA SER A 129 1.81 8.92 -15.67
C SER A 129 2.28 10.38 -15.55
N GLY A 130 3.59 10.61 -15.48
CA GLY A 130 4.20 11.91 -15.19
C GLY A 130 4.25 12.27 -13.69
N LEU A 131 3.65 11.46 -12.80
CA LEU A 131 3.72 11.66 -11.35
C LEU A 131 5.11 11.28 -10.81
N ARG A 132 5.55 11.95 -9.75
CA ARG A 132 6.60 11.37 -8.89
C ARG A 132 6.02 10.14 -8.22
N TYR A 133 6.83 9.10 -8.02
CA TYR A 133 6.32 7.85 -7.47
C TYR A 133 7.29 7.17 -6.53
N LEU A 134 6.71 6.33 -5.67
CA LEU A 134 7.40 5.28 -4.94
C LEU A 134 6.63 3.97 -5.13
N ILE A 135 7.26 2.99 -5.77
CA ILE A 135 6.72 1.63 -5.90
C ILE A 135 7.26 0.79 -4.74
N VAL A 136 6.40 0.05 -4.06
CA VAL A 136 6.79 -0.84 -2.95
C VAL A 136 6.50 -2.28 -3.36
N ARG A 137 7.49 -3.16 -3.37
CA ARG A 137 7.36 -4.58 -3.73
C ARG A 137 7.55 -5.46 -2.49
N PRO A 138 6.55 -5.55 -1.60
CA PRO A 138 6.65 -6.42 -0.42
C PRO A 138 6.53 -7.90 -0.79
N GLY A 139 7.01 -8.74 0.12
CA GLY A 139 6.66 -10.16 0.19
C GLY A 139 5.27 -10.36 0.82
N LEU A 140 5.08 -11.45 1.54
CA LEU A 140 3.85 -11.75 2.26
C LEU A 140 3.70 -10.83 3.47
N LEU A 141 2.73 -9.92 3.43
CA LEU A 141 2.38 -9.12 4.60
C LEU A 141 1.54 -9.93 5.59
N TYR A 142 1.98 -9.99 6.85
CA TYR A 142 1.25 -10.63 7.94
C TYR A 142 1.10 -9.74 9.17
N GLY A 143 0.15 -10.08 10.04
CA GLY A 143 -0.12 -9.36 11.28
C GLY A 143 -1.55 -8.84 11.35
N GLY A 144 -1.78 -7.84 12.22
CA GLY A 144 -3.08 -7.22 12.45
C GLY A 144 -4.20 -8.25 12.69
N ASN A 145 -5.38 -7.99 12.11
CA ASN A 145 -6.57 -8.84 12.24
C ASN A 145 -6.62 -10.02 11.25
N ARG A 146 -5.63 -10.16 10.35
CA ARG A 146 -5.64 -11.19 9.30
C ARG A 146 -5.01 -12.49 9.80
N LYS A 147 -5.71 -13.24 10.66
CA LYS A 147 -5.20 -14.48 11.30
C LYS A 147 -4.58 -15.48 10.29
N ALA A 148 -5.21 -15.68 9.13
CA ALA A 148 -4.70 -16.57 8.09
C ALA A 148 -3.31 -16.17 7.55
N SER A 149 -3.00 -14.87 7.51
CA SER A 149 -1.67 -14.41 7.08
C SER A 149 -0.57 -14.80 8.07
N ARG A 150 -0.88 -14.86 9.37
CA ARG A 150 0.07 -15.29 10.41
C ARG A 150 0.40 -16.77 10.27
N ILE A 151 -0.61 -17.59 9.97
CA ILE A 151 -0.41 -19.03 9.72
C ILE A 151 0.51 -19.22 8.50
N GLN A 152 0.24 -18.53 7.40
CA GLN A 152 1.08 -18.58 6.20
C GLN A 152 2.52 -18.13 6.48
N ALA A 153 2.69 -17.03 7.23
CA ALA A 153 4.01 -16.54 7.64
C ALA A 153 4.77 -17.57 8.48
N ASN A 154 4.13 -18.16 9.48
CA ASN A 154 4.74 -19.18 10.33
C ASN A 154 5.15 -20.42 9.52
N CYS A 155 4.31 -20.87 8.58
CA CYS A 155 4.67 -21.98 7.69
C CYS A 155 5.89 -21.66 6.82
N LEU A 156 5.94 -20.45 6.24
CA LEU A 156 7.08 -20.03 5.42
C LEU A 156 8.36 -19.91 6.26
N GLN A 157 8.30 -19.33 7.45
CA GLN A 157 9.44 -19.20 8.36
C GLN A 157 9.96 -20.57 8.83
N LEU A 158 9.07 -21.54 9.07
CA LEU A 158 9.44 -22.89 9.46
C LEU A 158 10.17 -23.64 8.33
N LEU A 159 9.77 -23.41 7.08
CA LEU A 159 10.31 -24.10 5.90
C LEU A 159 11.54 -23.42 5.30
N ASP A 160 11.78 -22.13 5.59
CA ASP A 160 12.87 -21.33 5.03
C ASP A 160 14.29 -21.91 5.22
N PRO A 161 14.62 -22.61 6.33
CA PRO A 161 15.94 -23.23 6.51
C PRO A 161 16.23 -24.40 5.56
N LEU A 162 15.23 -24.95 4.86
CA LEU A 162 15.40 -26.10 3.99
C LEU A 162 16.01 -25.69 2.63
N PRO A 163 17.19 -26.21 2.21
CA PRO A 163 17.95 -25.68 1.07
C PRO A 163 17.17 -25.58 -0.25
N PHE A 164 16.32 -26.56 -0.55
CA PHE A 164 15.53 -26.59 -1.79
C PHE A 164 14.30 -25.66 -1.76
N ILE A 165 13.86 -25.26 -0.56
CA ILE A 165 12.68 -24.42 -0.36
C ILE A 165 13.09 -22.96 -0.16
N HIS A 166 14.29 -22.72 0.39
CA HIS A 166 14.85 -21.40 0.68
C HIS A 166 14.78 -20.44 -0.52
N HIS A 167 15.10 -20.92 -1.72
CA HIS A 167 15.04 -20.08 -2.93
C HIS A 167 13.62 -19.54 -3.19
N PHE A 168 12.58 -20.35 -2.93
CA PHE A 168 11.19 -19.93 -3.09
C PHE A 168 10.70 -19.06 -1.92
N THR A 169 11.00 -19.45 -0.68
CA THR A 169 10.55 -18.71 0.51
C THR A 169 11.21 -17.35 0.64
N SER A 170 12.47 -17.21 0.21
CA SER A 170 13.17 -15.92 0.19
C SER A 170 12.53 -14.89 -0.73
N MET A 171 11.87 -15.30 -1.83
CA MET A 171 11.15 -14.39 -2.73
C MET A 171 9.79 -13.93 -2.17
N ILE A 172 9.12 -14.74 -1.35
CA ILE A 172 7.81 -14.43 -0.75
C ILE A 172 7.99 -13.87 0.68
N TYR A 173 9.21 -13.85 1.21
CA TYR A 173 9.57 -13.66 2.62
C TYR A 173 8.54 -12.87 3.44
N PRO A 174 8.03 -13.44 4.56
CA PRO A 174 6.98 -12.81 5.34
C PRO A 174 7.47 -11.56 6.06
N LEU A 175 6.75 -10.45 5.87
CA LEU A 175 7.01 -9.16 6.48
C LEU A 175 5.85 -8.76 7.39
N LYS A 176 6.17 -8.27 8.58
CA LYS A 176 5.14 -7.74 9.49
C LYS A 176 4.60 -6.44 8.91
N VAL A 177 3.28 -6.34 8.81
CA VAL A 177 2.60 -5.19 8.18
C VAL A 177 2.94 -3.85 8.84
N SER A 178 3.17 -3.83 10.16
CA SER A 178 3.60 -2.62 10.89
C SER A 178 4.95 -2.12 10.41
N ASP A 179 5.89 -3.02 10.17
CA ASP A 179 7.28 -2.68 9.88
C ASP A 179 7.41 -2.18 8.44
N VAL A 180 6.58 -2.73 7.55
CA VAL A 180 6.39 -2.20 6.20
C VAL A 180 5.75 -0.81 6.23
N ALA A 181 4.74 -0.57 7.08
CA ALA A 181 4.15 0.76 7.24
C ALA A 181 5.15 1.79 7.77
N ILE A 182 5.96 1.44 8.79
CA ILE A 182 7.05 2.26 9.31
C ILE A 182 8.05 2.58 8.20
N THR A 183 8.48 1.56 7.43
CA THR A 183 9.47 1.73 6.37
C THR A 183 8.96 2.64 5.26
N ILE A 184 7.73 2.45 4.79
CA ILE A 184 7.11 3.33 3.80
C ILE A 184 7.05 4.76 4.34
N SER A 185 6.55 4.94 5.56
CA SER A 185 6.43 6.25 6.21
C SER A 185 7.80 6.93 6.39
N ASP A 186 8.85 6.20 6.77
CA ASP A 186 10.22 6.73 6.86
C ASP A 186 10.73 7.17 5.48
N THR A 187 10.54 6.33 4.46
CA THR A 187 11.07 6.57 3.13
C THR A 187 10.44 7.81 2.51
N ILE A 188 9.13 8.00 2.62
CA ILE A 188 8.46 9.18 2.05
C ILE A 188 8.93 10.49 2.69
N THR A 189 9.38 10.46 3.96
CA THR A 189 9.86 11.65 4.69
C THR A 189 11.36 11.87 4.51
N ARG A 190 12.17 10.82 4.62
CA ARG A 190 13.64 10.92 4.64
C ARG A 190 14.28 10.80 3.26
N PHE A 191 13.65 10.07 2.35
CA PHE A 191 14.16 9.78 1.01
C PHE A 191 13.10 10.10 -0.06
N PRO A 192 12.69 11.37 -0.21
CA PRO A 192 11.56 11.76 -1.04
C PRO A 192 11.74 11.43 -2.54
N GLU A 193 12.97 11.26 -3.01
CA GLU A 193 13.29 10.91 -4.40
C GLU A 193 13.42 9.40 -4.65
N GLN A 194 13.29 8.57 -3.60
CA GLN A 194 13.31 7.11 -3.74
C GLN A 194 12.12 6.64 -4.59
N LYS A 195 12.42 5.88 -5.66
CA LYS A 195 11.41 5.41 -6.63
C LYS A 195 10.94 3.97 -6.39
N LEU A 196 11.74 3.16 -5.69
CA LEU A 196 11.47 1.73 -5.46
C LEU A 196 11.88 1.32 -4.05
N LEU A 197 11.04 0.53 -3.38
CA LEU A 197 11.42 -0.28 -2.22
C LEU A 197 11.28 -1.75 -2.58
N THR A 198 12.39 -2.48 -2.60
CA THR A 198 12.42 -3.92 -2.87
C THR A 198 12.10 -4.73 -1.61
N LEU A 199 12.03 -6.05 -1.76
CA LEU A 199 11.88 -6.95 -0.62
C LEU A 199 13.07 -6.82 0.34
N GLU A 200 14.29 -6.70 -0.18
CA GLU A 200 15.53 -6.58 0.59
C GLU A 200 15.53 -5.30 1.44
N ASP A 201 15.11 -4.17 0.86
CA ASP A 201 14.99 -2.90 1.59
C ASP A 201 14.00 -3.01 2.77
N LEU A 202 12.93 -3.78 2.58
CA LEU A 202 11.89 -4.01 3.60
C LEU A 202 12.33 -5.03 4.67
N ARG A 203 13.24 -5.96 4.33
CA ARG A 203 13.82 -6.94 5.26
C ARG A 203 14.91 -6.33 6.15
N GLY A 204 15.75 -5.45 5.61
CA GLY A 204 16.92 -4.90 6.31
C GLY A 204 16.62 -4.05 7.55
N LYS A 205 15.35 -3.68 7.78
CA LYS A 205 14.89 -2.94 8.97
C LYS A 205 14.21 -3.80 10.03
N THR A 206 14.00 -5.10 9.78
CA THR A 206 13.33 -6.01 10.73
C THR A 206 14.30 -6.75 11.67
N SER A 207 15.60 -6.47 11.57
CA SER A 207 16.67 -7.12 12.32
C SER A 207 17.52 -6.15 13.16
N ALA A 208 16.86 -5.24 13.88
CA ALA A 208 17.48 -4.41 14.92
C ALA A 208 16.62 -4.44 16.19
#